data_AF-A0AAD2GBB3-F1
#
_entry.id   AF-A0AAD2GBB3-F1
#
_cell.length_a   1.000
_cell.length_b   1.000
_cell.length_c   1.000
_cell.angle_alpha   90.00
_cell.angle_beta   90.00
_cell.angle_gamma   90.00
#
_symmetry.space_group_name_H-M   'P 1'
#
loop_
_entity.id
_entity.type
_entity.pdbx_description
1 polymer ?
#
loop_
_entity_poly.entity_id
_entity_poly.type
_entity_poly.pdbx_seq_one_letter_code
_entity_poly.pdbx_strand_id
1 'polypeptide(L)'
;MMRARPHVPSAEEKELRKVAESQPFPRRRKAANRSGKNGISATSIIFGGLVLLILLLLWISSFSNVIMHNNELFQSDKAANEIHVPNSPAELAQSHKQIQQKHLEAPSIDSIVESLMGLADMPFSELQHVLEGGEDAEAELRQKNPFHLDELQEGKCPWAEGTQLSWLPPQKSLEAPHLYQKELQAKQLRKKNTGGPIAAVYYEHLSKAGGTSFCKLAQANMARRLVPNYYCMPSKPNEPDARVGAWPIDELKEYFQTTTNRLVSNEWEPFNLKYMDEFEFDPNLQLVFVTSLRHPINRLMSAHKFWGILHNPAEKKPTIEQWITRYAQRAKHWTIMNPDFTANVGRFDFATWKFSGGTLPMPESNLHAERYLKSPTPDPALLQAKEDWKEPFETAIRTLSKFDLVIIMEELSKHPQPVTKILGWKDFSQAHVVPSGKVMNNKASSELDSHEYDLLWQANALDMILYYWSMAVYLTRLHCADLLPADDTAII
;
A
#
# COMPACT_ATOMS: atom_id res chain seq x y z
N MET A 1 42.23 -0.69 35.71
CA MET A 1 41.29 -1.82 35.63
C MET A 1 40.49 -1.92 36.92
N MET A 2 39.26 -1.42 36.94
CA MET A 2 38.30 -1.66 38.02
C MET A 2 37.10 -2.41 37.41
N ARG A 3 36.84 -3.64 37.89
CA ARG A 3 35.66 -4.42 37.48
C ARG A 3 34.44 -3.88 38.23
N ALA A 4 33.47 -3.35 37.50
CA ALA A 4 32.15 -3.05 38.04
C ALA A 4 31.45 -4.35 38.45
N ARG A 5 30.83 -4.36 39.64
CA ARG A 5 30.03 -5.49 40.13
C ARG A 5 28.67 -5.52 39.42
N PRO A 6 28.10 -6.71 39.17
CA PRO A 6 26.79 -6.84 38.56
C PRO A 6 25.70 -6.33 39.50
N HIS A 7 24.76 -5.58 38.92
CA HIS A 7 23.58 -5.09 39.61
C HIS A 7 22.66 -6.27 39.96
N VAL A 8 22.37 -6.45 41.24
CA VAL A 8 21.35 -7.37 41.73
C VAL A 8 20.04 -6.59 41.83
N PRO A 9 18.95 -7.03 41.17
CA PRO A 9 17.65 -6.36 41.23
C PRO A 9 17.11 -6.34 42.67
N SER A 10 16.47 -5.24 43.05
CA SER A 10 15.88 -5.09 44.37
C SER A 10 14.69 -6.06 44.56
N ALA A 11 14.31 -6.31 45.82
CA ALA A 11 13.17 -7.16 46.14
C ALA A 11 11.85 -6.61 45.53
N GLU A 12 11.76 -5.29 45.39
CA GLU A 12 10.64 -4.57 44.80
C GLU A 12 10.57 -4.77 43.26
N GLU A 13 11.73 -4.82 42.60
CA GLU A 13 11.84 -5.15 41.17
C GLU A 13 11.42 -6.59 40.86
N LYS A 14 11.65 -7.52 41.80
CA LYS A 14 11.21 -8.91 41.69
C LYS A 14 9.71 -9.07 41.92
N GLU A 15 9.08 -8.24 42.74
CA GLU A 15 7.63 -8.24 42.93
C GLU A 15 6.88 -7.65 41.73
N LEU A 16 7.38 -6.55 41.15
CA LEU A 16 6.78 -5.94 39.95
C LEU A 16 6.81 -6.89 38.73
N ARG A 17 7.85 -7.73 38.59
CA ARG A 17 7.89 -8.77 37.55
C ARG A 17 6.85 -9.87 37.76
N LYS A 18 6.53 -10.26 39.00
CA LYS A 18 5.49 -11.27 39.29
C LYS A 18 4.07 -10.77 39.02
N VAL A 19 3.83 -9.45 39.13
CA VAL A 19 2.53 -8.85 38.81
C VAL A 19 2.32 -8.74 37.29
N ALA A 20 3.39 -8.56 36.52
CA ALA A 20 3.32 -8.49 35.05
C ALA A 20 3.02 -9.85 34.38
N GLU A 21 3.40 -10.96 35.01
CA GLU A 21 3.21 -12.32 34.44
C GLU A 21 1.86 -12.97 34.80
N SER A 22 1.01 -12.33 35.62
CA SER A 22 -0.19 -12.96 36.20
C SER A 22 -1.55 -12.39 35.77
N GLN A 23 -1.63 -11.63 34.68
CA GLN A 23 -2.93 -11.17 34.17
C GLN A 23 -3.50 -12.08 33.07
N PRO A 24 -4.57 -12.88 33.34
CA PRO A 24 -5.27 -13.64 32.32
C PRO A 24 -6.21 -12.76 31.49
N PHE A 25 -6.30 -13.06 30.20
CA PHE A 25 -7.24 -12.49 29.23
C PHE A 25 -8.68 -12.42 29.77
N PRO A 26 -9.42 -11.32 29.52
CA PRO A 26 -10.79 -11.18 30.01
C PRO A 26 -11.77 -12.07 29.24
N ARG A 27 -12.39 -13.01 29.95
CA ARG A 27 -13.55 -13.78 29.50
C ARG A 27 -14.76 -12.87 29.24
N ARG A 28 -15.47 -13.16 28.14
CA ARG A 28 -16.79 -12.62 27.75
C ARG A 28 -17.73 -12.40 28.95
N ARG A 29 -18.16 -11.15 29.18
CA ARG A 29 -19.33 -10.86 30.03
C ARG A 29 -20.62 -11.13 29.26
N LYS A 30 -21.51 -11.92 29.87
CA LYS A 30 -22.91 -12.10 29.47
C LYS A 30 -23.69 -10.80 29.75
N ALA A 31 -24.53 -10.40 28.79
CA ALA A 31 -25.44 -9.27 28.91
C ALA A 31 -26.54 -9.55 29.94
N ALA A 32 -26.79 -8.58 30.81
CA ALA A 32 -27.93 -8.57 31.73
C ALA A 32 -29.08 -7.78 31.10
N ASN A 33 -30.24 -8.43 30.97
CA ASN A 33 -31.50 -7.81 30.58
C ASN A 33 -31.97 -6.84 31.67
N ARG A 34 -32.20 -5.58 31.31
CA ARG A 34 -33.05 -4.63 32.05
C ARG A 34 -34.22 -4.23 31.16
N SER A 35 -35.41 -4.70 31.52
CA SER A 35 -36.68 -4.27 30.95
C SER A 35 -37.11 -2.95 31.59
N GLY A 36 -37.08 -1.85 30.83
CA GLY A 36 -37.71 -0.58 31.21
C GLY A 36 -38.93 -0.36 30.32
N LYS A 37 -40.12 -0.33 30.92
CA LYS A 37 -41.38 0.03 30.24
C LYS A 37 -41.43 1.54 30.06
N ASN A 38 -41.30 2.03 28.82
CA ASN A 38 -41.66 3.39 28.45
C ASN A 38 -42.89 3.33 27.55
N GLY A 39 -43.98 3.97 27.98
CA GLY A 39 -45.20 4.10 27.19
C GLY A 39 -44.99 5.04 26.01
N ILE A 40 -45.15 4.51 24.80
CA ILE A 40 -45.08 5.26 23.56
C ILE A 40 -46.49 5.77 23.26
N SER A 41 -46.64 7.10 23.20
CA SER A 41 -47.86 7.78 22.74
C SER A 41 -48.16 7.40 21.28
N ALA A 42 -49.42 7.07 20.98
CA ALA A 42 -49.88 6.66 19.65
C ALA A 42 -49.58 7.69 18.53
N THR A 43 -49.37 8.97 18.88
CA THR A 43 -48.99 10.02 17.92
C THR A 43 -47.55 9.92 17.42
N SER A 44 -46.63 9.33 18.20
CA SER A 44 -45.23 9.12 17.78
C SER A 44 -45.05 7.97 16.79
N ILE A 45 -45.98 7.00 16.79
CA ILE A 45 -45.92 5.83 15.90
C ILE A 45 -46.28 6.23 14.46
N ILE A 46 -47.26 7.12 14.29
CA ILE A 46 -47.71 7.56 12.96
C ILE A 46 -46.63 8.42 12.29
N PHE A 47 -45.99 9.34 13.03
CA PHE A 47 -44.92 10.18 12.49
C PHE A 47 -43.65 9.38 12.19
N GLY A 48 -43.29 8.43 13.07
CA GLY A 48 -42.16 7.52 12.83
C GLY A 48 -42.36 6.63 11.61
N GLY A 49 -43.58 6.10 11.41
CA GLY A 49 -43.93 5.27 10.26
C GLY A 49 -43.85 6.04 8.93
N LEU A 50 -44.31 7.29 8.91
CA LEU A 50 -44.27 8.11 7.69
C LEU A 50 -42.83 8.46 7.29
N VAL A 51 -41.97 8.82 8.25
CA VAL A 51 -40.55 9.11 7.99
C VAL A 51 -39.82 7.86 7.50
N LEU A 52 -40.10 6.69 8.08
CA LEU A 52 -39.49 5.42 7.64
C LEU A 52 -39.95 5.04 6.23
N LEU A 53 -41.21 5.29 5.88
CA LEU A 53 -41.73 5.06 4.53
C LEU A 53 -41.07 5.98 3.50
N ILE A 54 -40.90 7.28 3.82
CA ILE A 54 -40.23 8.24 2.94
C ILE A 54 -38.75 7.85 2.74
N LEU A 55 -38.05 7.47 3.82
CA LEU A 55 -36.66 7.01 3.72
C LEU A 55 -36.54 5.71 2.92
N LEU A 56 -37.50 4.78 3.05
CA LEU A 56 -37.54 3.56 2.26
C LEU A 56 -37.77 3.86 0.77
N LEU A 57 -38.68 4.78 0.45
CA LEU A 57 -38.95 5.19 -0.93
C LEU A 57 -37.76 5.91 -1.58
N LEU A 58 -37.07 6.78 -0.83
CA LEU A 58 -35.84 7.41 -1.28
C LEU A 58 -34.71 6.40 -1.48
N TRP A 59 -34.59 5.42 -0.58
CA TRP A 59 -33.61 4.35 -0.71
C TRP A 59 -33.89 3.48 -1.94
N ILE A 60 -35.15 3.11 -2.19
CA ILE A 60 -35.56 2.35 -3.38
C ILE A 60 -35.26 3.16 -4.66
N SER A 61 -35.55 4.46 -4.70
CA SER A 61 -35.28 5.26 -5.90
C SER A 61 -33.79 5.43 -6.17
N SER A 62 -32.96 5.63 -5.14
CA SER A 62 -31.51 5.66 -5.27
C SER A 62 -30.95 4.30 -5.71
N PHE A 63 -31.49 3.19 -5.21
CA PHE A 63 -31.05 1.84 -5.57
C PHE A 63 -31.44 1.49 -7.01
N SER A 64 -32.62 1.90 -7.47
CA SER A 64 -33.05 1.72 -8.86
C SER A 64 -32.16 2.47 -9.86
N ASN A 65 -31.73 3.70 -9.54
CA ASN A 65 -30.82 4.46 -10.40
C ASN A 65 -29.41 3.81 -10.49
N VAL A 66 -28.91 3.23 -9.39
CA VAL A 66 -27.62 2.51 -9.39
C VAL A 66 -27.70 1.20 -10.20
N ILE A 67 -28.81 0.46 -10.12
CA ILE A 67 -29.01 -0.77 -10.91
C ILE A 67 -29.12 -0.45 -12.41
N MET A 68 -29.82 0.64 -12.77
CA MET A 68 -29.97 1.05 -14.18
C MET A 68 -28.63 1.43 -14.80
N HIS A 69 -27.80 2.21 -14.09
CA HIS A 69 -26.50 2.64 -14.61
C HIS A 69 -25.49 1.50 -14.71
N ASN A 70 -25.54 0.52 -13.80
CA ASN A 70 -24.70 -0.68 -13.88
C ASN A 70 -25.13 -1.64 -15.00
N ASN A 71 -26.40 -1.66 -15.40
CA ASN A 71 -26.87 -2.49 -16.50
C ASN A 71 -26.46 -1.96 -17.89
N GLU A 72 -26.32 -0.64 -18.05
CA GLU A 72 -25.81 -0.04 -19.30
C GLU A 72 -24.32 -0.33 -19.50
N LEU A 73 -23.50 -0.25 -18.44
CA LEU A 73 -22.11 -0.70 -18.47
C LEU A 73 -21.98 -2.20 -18.81
N PHE A 74 -22.86 -3.05 -18.26
CA PHE A 74 -22.85 -4.49 -18.53
C PHE A 74 -23.34 -4.89 -19.94
N GLN A 75 -24.12 -4.05 -20.62
CA GLN A 75 -24.56 -4.31 -22.00
C GLN A 75 -23.54 -3.85 -23.04
N SER A 76 -22.75 -2.81 -22.74
CA SER A 76 -21.60 -2.40 -23.56
C SER A 76 -20.56 -3.53 -23.68
N ASP A 77 -20.30 -4.25 -22.59
CA ASP A 77 -19.35 -5.38 -22.58
C ASP A 77 -19.85 -6.63 -23.34
N LYS A 78 -21.16 -6.76 -23.59
CA LYS A 78 -21.71 -7.89 -24.35
C LYS A 78 -21.63 -7.72 -25.86
N ALA A 79 -21.59 -6.48 -26.37
CA ALA A 79 -21.48 -6.21 -27.80
C ALA A 79 -20.03 -6.33 -28.32
N ALA A 80 -19.03 -6.38 -27.44
CA ALA A 80 -17.61 -6.49 -27.80
C ALA A 80 -17.08 -7.93 -27.93
N ASN A 81 -17.93 -8.96 -27.78
CA ASN A 81 -17.52 -10.37 -27.66
C ASN A 81 -17.78 -11.22 -28.91
N GLU A 82 -17.47 -10.73 -30.12
CA GLU A 82 -17.31 -11.61 -31.29
C GLU A 82 -15.83 -12.00 -31.44
N ILE A 83 -15.54 -13.26 -31.10
CA ILE A 83 -14.20 -13.85 -31.09
C ILE A 83 -13.70 -14.05 -32.52
N HIS A 84 -12.65 -13.33 -32.91
CA HIS A 84 -11.90 -13.61 -34.13
C HIS A 84 -10.67 -14.47 -33.81
N VAL A 85 -10.79 -15.79 -33.97
CA VAL A 85 -9.64 -16.70 -33.90
C VAL A 85 -8.87 -16.57 -35.22
N PRO A 86 -7.57 -16.20 -35.21
CA PRO A 86 -6.77 -16.14 -36.43
C PRO A 86 -6.77 -17.51 -37.11
N ASN A 87 -7.22 -17.56 -38.35
CA ASN A 87 -7.45 -18.81 -39.10
C ASN A 87 -6.18 -19.28 -39.83
N SER A 88 -5.09 -18.52 -39.79
CA SER A 88 -3.86 -18.87 -40.47
C SER A 88 -2.57 -18.58 -39.68
N PRO A 89 -1.50 -19.35 -39.91
CA PRO A 89 -0.16 -19.04 -39.40
C PRO A 89 0.37 -17.67 -39.86
N ALA A 90 -0.11 -17.14 -40.98
CA ALA A 90 0.27 -15.82 -41.47
C ALA A 90 -0.35 -14.69 -40.65
N GLU A 91 -1.62 -14.83 -40.24
CA GLU A 91 -2.29 -13.90 -39.32
C GLU A 91 -1.65 -13.93 -37.93
N LEU A 92 -1.28 -15.11 -37.44
CA LEU A 92 -0.55 -15.25 -36.18
C LEU A 92 0.84 -14.58 -36.25
N ALA A 93 1.57 -14.77 -37.35
CA ALA A 93 2.88 -14.13 -37.54
C ALA A 93 2.77 -12.60 -37.70
N GLN A 94 1.68 -12.11 -38.29
CA GLN A 94 1.43 -10.66 -38.42
C GLN A 94 1.00 -10.03 -37.08
N SER A 95 0.17 -10.73 -36.30
CA SER A 95 -0.16 -10.36 -34.91
C SER A 95 1.10 -10.31 -34.04
N HIS A 96 1.97 -11.33 -34.10
CA HIS A 96 3.24 -11.32 -33.37
C HIS A 96 4.17 -10.18 -33.77
N LYS A 97 4.24 -9.82 -35.06
CA LYS A 97 5.00 -8.65 -35.52
C LYS A 97 4.42 -7.33 -35.03
N GLN A 98 3.10 -7.18 -34.99
CA GLN A 98 2.44 -5.99 -34.43
C GLN A 98 2.65 -5.88 -32.91
N ILE A 99 2.61 -7.01 -32.18
CA ILE A 99 2.90 -7.06 -30.74
C ILE A 99 4.36 -6.64 -30.48
N GLN A 100 5.31 -7.18 -31.24
CA GLN A 100 6.73 -6.78 -31.13
C GLN A 100 6.96 -5.31 -31.46
N GLN A 101 6.24 -4.76 -32.44
CA GLN A 101 6.37 -3.36 -32.83
C GLN A 101 5.71 -2.40 -31.82
N LYS A 102 4.57 -2.75 -31.22
CA LYS A 102 3.97 -1.99 -30.11
C LYS A 102 4.82 -2.04 -28.83
N HIS A 103 5.48 -3.17 -28.56
CA HIS A 103 6.41 -3.28 -27.43
C HIS A 103 7.66 -2.39 -27.58
N LEU A 104 8.03 -2.02 -28.80
CA LEU A 104 9.14 -1.09 -29.08
C LEU A 104 8.77 0.38 -28.81
N GLU A 105 7.49 0.70 -28.59
CA GLU A 105 6.99 2.07 -28.38
C GLU A 105 6.64 2.38 -26.91
N ALA A 106 6.68 1.39 -26.01
CA ALA A 106 6.48 1.63 -24.59
C ALA A 106 7.72 2.30 -23.97
N PRO A 107 7.56 3.24 -23.02
CA PRO A 107 8.67 3.78 -22.25
C PRO A 107 9.47 2.64 -21.60
N SER A 108 10.79 2.66 -21.78
CA SER A 108 11.65 1.74 -21.05
C SER A 108 11.63 2.08 -19.56
N ILE A 109 11.86 1.09 -18.70
CA ILE A 109 12.03 1.34 -17.26
C ILE A 109 13.15 2.38 -17.01
N ASP A 110 14.15 2.45 -17.89
CA ASP A 110 15.22 3.44 -17.81
C ASP A 110 14.72 4.87 -18.02
N SER A 111 13.74 5.09 -18.92
CA SER A 111 13.12 6.40 -19.12
C SER A 111 12.34 6.88 -17.89
N ILE A 112 11.72 5.94 -17.17
CA ILE A 112 11.00 6.21 -15.92
C ILE A 112 12.01 6.58 -14.83
N VAL A 113 13.08 5.78 -14.70
CA VAL A 113 14.17 6.07 -13.78
C VAL A 113 14.74 7.45 -14.06
N GLU A 114 15.10 7.77 -15.31
CA GLU A 114 15.62 9.09 -15.68
C GLU A 114 14.66 10.22 -15.31
N SER A 115 13.36 10.06 -15.61
CA SER A 115 12.34 11.06 -15.29
C SER A 115 12.24 11.33 -13.78
N LEU A 116 12.18 10.28 -12.96
CA LEU A 116 12.02 10.41 -11.51
C LEU A 116 13.32 10.81 -10.80
N MET A 117 14.48 10.38 -11.32
CA MET A 117 15.78 10.87 -10.87
C MET A 117 15.94 12.36 -11.16
N GLY A 118 15.42 12.83 -12.30
CA GLY A 118 15.35 14.25 -12.64
C GLY A 118 14.56 15.05 -11.60
N LEU A 119 13.41 14.53 -11.14
CA LEU A 119 12.66 15.12 -10.03
C LEU A 119 13.48 15.13 -8.73
N ALA A 120 14.14 14.02 -8.38
CA ALA A 120 14.95 13.94 -7.16
C ALA A 120 16.18 14.88 -7.16
N ASP A 121 16.68 15.25 -8.33
CA ASP A 121 17.78 16.20 -8.47
C ASP A 121 17.32 17.68 -8.41
N MET A 122 16.00 17.96 -8.42
CA MET A 122 15.46 19.33 -8.30
C MET A 122 15.67 19.93 -6.90
N PRO A 123 15.80 21.27 -6.78
CA PRO A 123 15.72 21.95 -5.50
C PRO A 123 14.40 21.64 -4.77
N PHE A 124 14.46 21.42 -3.45
CA PHE A 124 13.28 21.05 -2.64
C PHE A 124 12.07 21.96 -2.86
N SER A 125 12.25 23.29 -2.86
CA SER A 125 11.15 24.24 -3.05
C SER A 125 10.50 24.10 -4.42
N GLU A 126 11.29 23.85 -5.47
CA GLU A 126 10.77 23.60 -6.82
C GLU A 126 10.04 22.26 -6.87
N LEU A 127 10.64 21.19 -6.33
CA LEU A 127 10.04 19.86 -6.30
C LEU A 127 8.68 19.84 -5.58
N GLN A 128 8.59 20.50 -4.41
CA GLN A 128 7.34 20.58 -3.66
C GLN A 128 6.25 21.31 -4.44
N HIS A 129 6.58 22.43 -5.08
CA HIS A 129 5.63 23.14 -5.94
C HIS A 129 5.18 22.31 -7.15
N VAL A 130 6.10 21.57 -7.77
CA VAL A 130 5.81 20.69 -8.91
C VAL A 130 4.88 19.54 -8.50
N LEU A 131 5.07 18.93 -7.34
CA LEU A 131 4.30 17.74 -6.93
C LEU A 131 2.98 18.06 -6.22
N GLU A 132 2.94 19.04 -5.33
CA GLU A 132 1.73 19.31 -4.52
C GLU A 132 0.76 20.27 -5.22
N GLY A 133 1.25 21.14 -6.10
CA GLY A 133 0.47 22.26 -6.62
C GLY A 133 0.13 23.26 -5.51
N GLY A 134 0.44 24.55 -5.72
CA GLY A 134 0.03 25.63 -4.81
C GLY A 134 -0.92 26.59 -5.52
N GLU A 135 -1.86 27.21 -4.80
CA GLU A 135 -2.66 28.32 -5.34
C GLU A 135 -1.75 29.43 -5.90
N ASP A 136 -0.60 29.65 -5.25
CA ASP A 136 0.44 30.61 -5.65
C ASP A 136 1.53 29.99 -6.55
N ALA A 137 1.46 28.69 -6.88
CA ALA A 137 2.45 28.09 -7.77
C ALA A 137 2.32 28.76 -9.15
N GLU A 138 3.43 29.36 -9.60
CA GLU A 138 3.50 30.01 -10.89
C GLU A 138 2.99 29.06 -11.98
N ALA A 139 2.22 29.59 -12.93
CA ALA A 139 1.65 28.78 -14.02
C ALA A 139 2.74 27.97 -14.76
N GLU A 140 3.96 28.49 -14.82
CA GLU A 140 5.14 27.82 -15.37
C GLU A 140 5.53 26.57 -14.57
N LEU A 141 5.50 26.61 -13.23
CA LEU A 141 5.80 25.45 -12.39
C LEU A 141 4.69 24.39 -12.45
N ARG A 142 3.42 24.80 -12.59
CA ARG A 142 2.33 23.85 -12.80
C ARG A 142 2.46 23.11 -14.12
N GLN A 143 2.92 23.77 -15.18
CA GLN A 143 3.24 23.13 -16.46
C GLN A 143 4.42 22.14 -16.35
N LYS A 144 5.25 22.24 -15.31
CA LYS A 144 6.31 21.28 -15.04
C LYS A 144 5.84 20.04 -14.28
N ASN A 145 4.62 19.99 -13.73
CA ASN A 145 4.09 18.78 -13.09
C ASN A 145 3.86 17.72 -14.18
N PRO A 146 4.69 16.67 -14.26
CA PRO A 146 4.57 15.69 -15.34
C PRO A 146 3.33 14.80 -15.18
N PHE A 147 2.70 14.80 -14.00
CA PHE A 147 1.70 13.82 -13.61
C PHE A 147 0.25 14.28 -13.78
N HIS A 148 -0.02 15.58 -13.89
CA HIS A 148 -1.38 16.13 -14.04
C HIS A 148 -2.40 15.52 -13.06
N LEU A 149 -2.03 15.51 -11.77
CA LEU A 149 -2.81 14.81 -10.74
C LEU A 149 -4.18 15.42 -10.49
N ASP A 150 -4.32 16.74 -10.62
CA ASP A 150 -5.61 17.43 -10.42
C ASP A 150 -6.64 16.90 -11.43
N GLU A 151 -6.29 16.85 -12.71
CA GLU A 151 -7.16 16.33 -13.77
C GLU A 151 -7.47 14.84 -13.58
N LEU A 152 -6.44 14.05 -13.23
CA LEU A 152 -6.59 12.62 -12.98
C LEU A 152 -7.51 12.33 -11.78
N GLN A 153 -7.41 13.09 -10.69
CA GLN A 153 -8.26 12.95 -9.52
C GLN A 153 -9.71 13.39 -9.80
N GLU A 154 -9.90 14.30 -10.75
CA GLU A 154 -11.23 14.63 -11.30
C GLU A 154 -11.78 13.58 -12.26
N GLY A 155 -11.00 12.53 -12.53
CA GLY A 155 -11.37 11.43 -13.42
C GLY A 155 -11.21 11.74 -14.91
N LYS A 156 -10.41 12.74 -15.25
CA LYS A 156 -10.14 13.15 -16.65
C LYS A 156 -8.78 12.62 -17.08
N CYS A 157 -8.68 12.18 -18.34
CA CYS A 157 -7.38 11.92 -18.96
C CYS A 157 -6.83 13.21 -19.57
N PRO A 158 -5.70 13.75 -19.09
CA PRO A 158 -5.17 15.03 -19.57
C PRO A 158 -4.35 14.91 -20.88
N TRP A 159 -4.06 13.70 -21.33
CA TRP A 159 -3.25 13.46 -22.54
C TRP A 159 -4.09 12.97 -23.71
N ALA A 160 -3.65 13.31 -24.92
CA ALA A 160 -4.26 12.83 -26.16
C ALA A 160 -3.90 11.37 -26.44
N GLU A 161 -4.74 10.66 -27.19
CA GLU A 161 -4.49 9.28 -27.63
C GLU A 161 -3.10 9.14 -28.29
N GLY A 162 -2.37 8.07 -27.95
CA GLY A 162 -1.02 7.82 -28.45
C GLY A 162 0.09 8.65 -27.79
N THR A 163 -0.21 9.49 -26.80
CA THR A 163 0.84 10.21 -26.04
C THR A 163 1.70 9.21 -25.27
N GLN A 164 3.01 9.22 -25.51
CA GLN A 164 3.97 8.46 -24.72
C GLN A 164 4.34 9.22 -23.46
N LEU A 165 4.16 8.59 -22.30
CA LEU A 165 4.46 9.16 -21.00
C LEU A 165 5.74 8.54 -20.45
N SER A 166 6.85 9.29 -20.41
CA SER A 166 8.18 8.78 -20.01
C SER A 166 8.23 8.19 -18.59
N TRP A 167 7.25 8.54 -17.74
CA TRP A 167 7.16 8.10 -16.36
C TRP A 167 6.10 7.00 -16.14
N LEU A 168 5.27 6.65 -17.12
CA LEU A 168 4.24 5.61 -16.95
C LEU A 168 4.86 4.22 -17.17
N PRO A 169 4.89 3.32 -16.16
CA PRO A 169 5.41 1.97 -16.35
C PRO A 169 4.52 1.16 -17.29
N PRO A 170 5.14 0.33 -18.16
CA PRO A 170 4.39 -0.56 -19.03
C PRO A 170 3.43 -1.40 -18.19
N GLN A 171 2.23 -1.62 -18.72
CA GLN A 171 1.29 -2.51 -18.06
C GLN A 171 1.86 -3.94 -18.09
N LYS A 172 1.95 -4.58 -16.93
CA LYS A 172 2.31 -5.99 -16.85
C LYS A 172 1.19 -6.84 -17.41
N SER A 173 1.57 -8.03 -17.90
CA SER A 173 0.61 -9.06 -18.32
C SER A 173 -0.45 -9.30 -17.24
N LEU A 174 -1.72 -9.30 -17.66
CA LEU A 174 -2.85 -9.61 -16.79
C LEU A 174 -3.07 -11.12 -16.59
N GLU A 175 -2.19 -11.98 -17.10
CA GLU A 175 -2.31 -13.45 -16.95
C GLU A 175 -2.41 -13.89 -15.49
N ALA A 176 -1.46 -13.49 -14.64
CA ALA A 176 -1.46 -13.85 -13.22
C ALA A 176 -2.67 -13.25 -12.47
N PRO A 177 -3.03 -11.96 -12.64
CA PRO A 177 -4.30 -11.41 -12.15
C PRO A 177 -5.55 -12.19 -12.60
N HIS A 178 -5.68 -12.53 -13.88
CA HIS A 178 -6.83 -13.27 -14.40
C HIS A 178 -6.89 -14.70 -13.84
N LEU A 179 -5.75 -15.38 -13.76
CA LEU A 179 -5.67 -16.72 -13.16
C LEU A 179 -6.08 -16.67 -11.68
N TYR A 180 -5.59 -15.68 -10.93
CA TYR A 180 -5.96 -15.46 -9.53
C TYR A 180 -7.48 -15.26 -9.37
N GLN A 181 -8.08 -14.38 -10.18
CA GLN A 181 -9.51 -14.11 -10.12
C GLN A 181 -10.35 -15.33 -10.47
N LYS A 182 -9.94 -16.10 -11.49
CA LYS A 182 -10.59 -17.35 -11.88
C LYS A 182 -10.52 -18.38 -10.76
N GLU A 183 -9.38 -18.51 -10.09
CA GLU A 183 -9.23 -19.38 -8.91
C GLU A 183 -10.15 -18.96 -7.77
N LEU A 184 -10.29 -17.67 -7.48
CA LEU A 184 -11.19 -17.17 -6.43
C LEU A 184 -12.67 -17.50 -6.71
N GLN A 185 -13.09 -17.42 -7.97
CA GLN A 185 -14.48 -17.70 -8.38
C GLN A 185 -14.80 -19.20 -8.40
N ALA A 186 -13.79 -20.06 -8.50
CA ALA A 186 -13.98 -21.50 -8.52
C ALA A 186 -14.59 -21.96 -7.17
N LYS A 187 -15.90 -22.25 -7.19
CA LYS A 187 -16.67 -22.84 -6.06
C LYS A 187 -15.99 -24.08 -5.46
N GLN A 188 -15.14 -24.72 -6.25
CA GLN A 188 -14.28 -25.82 -5.88
C GLN A 188 -12.80 -25.42 -5.99
N LEU A 189 -12.32 -24.52 -5.14
CA LEU A 189 -10.91 -24.51 -4.68
C LEU A 189 -10.58 -25.82 -3.90
N ARG A 190 -11.11 -26.96 -4.35
CA ARG A 190 -11.08 -28.30 -3.76
C ARG A 190 -9.99 -29.10 -4.46
N LYS A 191 -9.16 -29.72 -3.61
CA LYS A 191 -8.23 -30.82 -3.89
C LYS A 191 -7.10 -30.50 -4.86
N LYS A 192 -6.07 -29.81 -4.34
CA LYS A 192 -4.61 -29.99 -4.55
C LYS A 192 -4.01 -30.34 -5.93
N ASN A 193 -4.75 -30.44 -7.04
CA ASN A 193 -4.25 -30.89 -8.35
C ASN A 193 -5.23 -30.52 -9.48
N THR A 194 -5.24 -29.27 -9.91
CA THR A 194 -5.83 -28.90 -11.22
C THR A 194 -4.83 -29.00 -12.37
N GLY A 195 -3.58 -29.40 -12.09
CA GLY A 195 -2.53 -29.56 -13.11
C GLY A 195 -2.01 -28.24 -13.71
N GLY A 196 -2.51 -27.09 -13.25
CA GLY A 196 -2.06 -25.75 -13.66
C GLY A 196 -1.34 -24.99 -12.53
N PRO A 197 -0.71 -23.85 -12.86
CA PRO A 197 -0.05 -22.99 -11.88
C PRO A 197 -1.02 -22.52 -10.79
N ILE A 198 -0.50 -22.37 -9.58
CA ILE A 198 -1.19 -21.68 -8.49
C ILE A 198 -1.05 -20.18 -8.71
N ALA A 199 -2.14 -19.42 -8.68
CA ALA A 199 -2.07 -17.97 -8.62
C ALA A 199 -2.31 -17.45 -7.20
N ALA A 200 -1.42 -16.58 -6.70
CA ALA A 200 -1.51 -16.04 -5.35
C ALA A 200 -1.06 -14.57 -5.28
N VAL A 201 -1.46 -13.89 -4.21
CA VAL A 201 -1.05 -12.50 -3.94
C VAL A 201 0.17 -12.49 -3.03
N TYR A 202 1.22 -11.77 -3.45
CA TYR A 202 2.29 -11.33 -2.57
C TYR A 202 2.06 -9.86 -2.22
N TYR A 203 1.74 -9.59 -0.97
CA TYR A 203 1.50 -8.23 -0.49
C TYR A 203 2.70 -7.67 0.28
N GLU A 204 3.40 -6.71 -0.32
CA GLU A 204 4.48 -5.99 0.35
C GLU A 204 3.88 -4.87 1.21
N HIS A 205 3.88 -5.06 2.54
CA HIS A 205 3.24 -4.16 3.48
C HIS A 205 4.24 -3.12 4.01
N LEU A 206 3.94 -1.84 3.83
CA LEU A 206 4.64 -0.78 4.55
C LEU A 206 3.89 -0.47 5.84
N SER A 207 4.59 -0.53 6.98
CA SER A 207 3.96 -0.31 8.28
C SER A 207 3.23 1.03 8.30
N LYS A 208 1.96 1.01 8.72
CA LYS A 208 1.04 2.17 8.76
C LYS A 208 0.70 2.80 7.40
N ALA A 209 0.92 2.07 6.31
CA ALA A 209 0.43 2.41 4.97
C ALA A 209 -0.78 1.55 4.54
N GLY A 210 -1.57 1.04 5.50
CA GLY A 210 -2.85 0.40 5.20
C GLY A 210 -2.88 -1.13 5.20
N GLY A 211 -1.85 -1.86 5.62
CA GLY A 211 -1.89 -3.34 5.54
C GLY A 211 -2.92 -4.02 6.43
N THR A 212 -3.27 -3.44 7.57
CA THR A 212 -4.44 -3.92 8.34
C THR A 212 -5.73 -3.78 7.53
N SER A 213 -5.89 -2.69 6.79
CA SER A 213 -7.05 -2.45 5.92
C SER A 213 -7.02 -3.39 4.72
N PHE A 214 -5.88 -3.57 4.08
CA PHE A 214 -5.69 -4.54 3.00
C PHE A 214 -6.06 -5.96 3.45
N CYS A 215 -5.60 -6.39 4.63
CA CYS A 215 -5.92 -7.72 5.11
C CYS A 215 -7.41 -7.89 5.45
N LYS A 216 -8.07 -6.86 5.99
CA LYS A 216 -9.52 -6.87 6.17
C LYS A 216 -10.27 -6.93 4.84
N LEU A 217 -9.78 -6.24 3.81
CA LEU A 217 -10.32 -6.34 2.45
C LEU A 217 -10.17 -7.74 1.89
N ALA A 218 -9.00 -8.37 2.05
CA ALA A 218 -8.80 -9.76 1.68
C ALA A 218 -9.80 -10.67 2.39
N GLN A 219 -10.00 -10.50 3.70
CA GLN A 219 -10.96 -11.29 4.48
C GLN A 219 -12.42 -11.09 4.08
N ALA A 220 -12.79 -9.91 3.56
CA ALA A 220 -14.12 -9.63 3.04
C ALA A 220 -14.35 -10.23 1.65
N ASN A 221 -13.30 -10.35 0.84
CA ASN A 221 -13.39 -10.76 -0.56
C ASN A 221 -12.95 -12.21 -0.83
N MET A 222 -12.28 -12.85 0.12
CA MET A 222 -11.74 -14.20 -0.01
C MET A 222 -12.32 -15.13 1.05
N ALA A 223 -12.41 -16.42 0.73
CA ALA A 223 -12.75 -17.42 1.74
C ALA A 223 -11.68 -17.45 2.83
N ARG A 224 -12.09 -17.52 4.11
CA ARG A 224 -11.19 -17.46 5.28
C ARG A 224 -9.97 -18.38 5.22
N ARG A 225 -10.11 -19.58 4.64
CA ARG A 225 -9.01 -20.57 4.50
C ARG A 225 -7.93 -20.18 3.48
N LEU A 226 -8.15 -19.14 2.69
CA LEU A 226 -7.22 -18.65 1.68
C LEU A 226 -6.35 -17.50 2.22
N VAL A 227 -6.70 -16.95 3.38
CA VAL A 227 -6.07 -15.77 3.96
C VAL A 227 -5.40 -16.17 5.27
N PRO A 228 -4.09 -15.90 5.45
CA PRO A 228 -3.43 -16.14 6.73
C PRO A 228 -4.08 -15.32 7.87
N ASN A 229 -4.10 -15.89 9.07
CA ASN A 229 -4.85 -15.30 10.19
C ASN A 229 -4.23 -13.99 10.74
N TYR A 230 -2.88 -13.89 10.79
CA TYR A 230 -2.19 -12.79 11.45
C TYR A 230 -1.79 -11.72 10.44
N TYR A 231 -2.62 -10.67 10.28
CA TYR A 231 -2.39 -9.60 9.30
C TYR A 231 -1.96 -10.10 7.92
N CYS A 232 -2.55 -11.21 7.47
CA CYS A 232 -2.25 -11.80 6.17
C CYS A 232 -0.80 -12.31 6.03
N MET A 233 -0.09 -12.43 7.14
CA MET A 233 1.22 -13.07 7.25
C MET A 233 1.02 -14.51 7.73
N PRO A 234 1.71 -15.49 7.12
CA PRO A 234 1.78 -16.84 7.67
C PRO A 234 2.51 -16.84 9.01
N SER A 235 2.24 -17.85 9.84
CA SER A 235 2.89 -18.04 11.14
C SER A 235 3.65 -19.36 11.17
N LYS A 236 4.86 -19.36 11.73
CA LYS A 236 5.63 -20.56 12.10
C LYS A 236 5.58 -20.77 13.62
N PRO A 237 5.85 -21.98 14.14
CA PRO A 237 5.74 -22.29 15.58
C PRO A 237 6.47 -21.31 16.53
N ASN A 238 7.51 -20.61 16.07
CA ASN A 238 8.27 -19.63 16.85
C ASN A 238 8.29 -18.22 16.22
N GLU A 239 7.59 -18.01 15.11
CA GLU A 239 7.60 -16.75 14.36
C GLU A 239 6.15 -16.45 13.92
N PRO A 240 5.36 -15.73 14.75
CA PRO A 240 3.93 -15.54 14.50
C PRO A 240 3.62 -14.74 13.24
N ASP A 241 4.58 -13.94 12.75
CA ASP A 241 4.53 -13.15 11.53
C ASP A 241 5.39 -13.72 10.40
N ALA A 242 6.19 -14.76 10.71
CA ALA A 242 7.09 -15.54 9.88
C ALA A 242 8.06 -14.80 8.93
N ARG A 243 7.96 -13.47 8.77
CA ARG A 243 8.89 -12.61 8.03
C ARG A 243 9.17 -13.09 6.62
N VAL A 244 8.09 -13.21 5.84
CA VAL A 244 8.11 -13.78 4.48
C VAL A 244 9.16 -13.14 3.57
N GLY A 245 9.48 -11.84 3.71
CA GLY A 245 10.50 -11.18 2.90
C GLY A 245 11.92 -11.77 3.05
N ALA A 246 12.20 -12.50 4.14
CA ALA A 246 13.47 -13.19 4.35
C ALA A 246 13.44 -14.67 3.95
N TRP A 247 12.31 -15.18 3.44
CA TRP A 247 12.22 -16.60 3.08
C TRP A 247 13.06 -16.90 1.83
N PRO A 248 13.71 -18.07 1.78
CA PRO A 248 14.18 -18.63 0.51
C PRO A 248 13.00 -18.79 -0.47
N ILE A 249 13.30 -18.66 -1.76
CA ILE A 249 12.31 -18.81 -2.84
C ILE A 249 11.59 -20.18 -2.74
N ASP A 250 12.36 -21.25 -2.50
CA ASP A 250 11.82 -22.61 -2.38
C ASP A 250 10.86 -22.76 -1.19
N GLU A 251 11.11 -22.05 -0.10
CA GLU A 251 10.22 -22.06 1.07
C GLU A 251 8.87 -21.39 0.74
N LEU A 252 8.90 -20.26 0.01
CA LEU A 252 7.68 -19.60 -0.44
C LEU A 252 6.89 -20.48 -1.42
N LYS A 253 7.57 -21.18 -2.33
CA LYS A 253 6.96 -22.17 -3.23
C LYS A 253 6.31 -23.31 -2.45
N GLU A 254 7.03 -23.93 -1.52
CA GLU A 254 6.53 -25.01 -0.69
C GLU A 254 5.29 -24.57 0.10
N TYR A 255 5.31 -23.36 0.66
CA TYR A 255 4.18 -22.82 1.40
C TYR A 255 2.89 -22.77 0.55
N PHE A 256 2.94 -22.26 -0.68
CA PHE A 256 1.75 -22.20 -1.53
C PHE A 256 1.30 -23.58 -2.05
N GLN A 257 2.24 -24.51 -2.23
CA GLN A 257 1.94 -25.88 -2.65
C GLN A 257 1.34 -26.73 -1.52
N THR A 258 1.74 -26.49 -0.27
CA THR A 258 1.33 -27.29 0.88
C THR A 258 0.11 -26.74 1.60
N THR A 259 -0.14 -25.43 1.50
CA THR A 259 -1.27 -24.76 2.16
C THR A 259 -2.41 -24.45 1.20
N THR A 260 -3.58 -24.07 1.75
CA THR A 260 -4.69 -23.53 0.95
C THR A 260 -4.62 -22.02 0.78
N ASN A 261 -3.61 -21.37 1.36
CA ASN A 261 -3.52 -19.92 1.32
C ASN A 261 -3.24 -19.44 -0.12
N ARG A 262 -3.76 -18.27 -0.46
CA ARG A 262 -3.59 -17.60 -1.76
C ARG A 262 -3.10 -16.17 -1.60
N LEU A 263 -2.54 -15.91 -0.44
CA LEU A 263 -2.03 -14.62 -0.04
C LEU A 263 -0.92 -14.82 0.99
N VAL A 264 0.17 -14.09 0.82
CA VAL A 264 1.17 -13.83 1.85
C VAL A 264 1.40 -12.33 1.95
N SER A 265 1.98 -11.90 3.06
CA SER A 265 2.47 -10.54 3.17
C SER A 265 3.79 -10.47 3.92
N ASN A 266 4.51 -9.39 3.66
CA ASN A 266 5.76 -9.07 4.32
C ASN A 266 5.70 -7.62 4.81
N GLU A 267 5.76 -7.40 6.13
CA GLU A 267 5.78 -6.04 6.71
C GLU A 267 7.17 -5.58 7.12
N TRP A 268 8.03 -6.53 7.52
CA TRP A 268 9.18 -6.20 8.37
C TRP A 268 10.50 -6.16 7.63
N GLU A 269 10.73 -7.13 6.76
CA GLU A 269 11.99 -7.29 6.04
C GLU A 269 11.94 -6.46 4.75
N PRO A 270 13.02 -5.86 4.26
CA PRO A 270 12.99 -5.19 2.96
C PRO A 270 12.54 -6.16 1.86
N PHE A 271 12.02 -5.61 0.75
CA PHE A 271 11.52 -6.44 -0.34
C PHE A 271 12.66 -7.25 -0.97
N ASN A 272 12.46 -8.56 -1.12
CA ASN A 272 13.43 -9.43 -1.77
C ASN A 272 13.30 -9.31 -3.29
N LEU A 273 14.18 -8.53 -3.90
CA LEU A 273 14.19 -8.24 -5.35
C LEU A 273 14.15 -9.50 -6.22
N LYS A 274 14.73 -10.60 -5.75
CA LYS A 274 14.76 -11.88 -6.48
C LYS A 274 13.39 -12.48 -6.70
N TYR A 275 12.40 -12.16 -5.86
CA TYR A 275 11.05 -12.70 -6.02
C TYR A 275 10.42 -12.27 -7.34
N MET A 276 10.68 -11.04 -7.82
CA MET A 276 10.08 -10.61 -9.07
C MET A 276 10.55 -11.43 -10.25
N ASP A 277 11.86 -11.63 -10.37
CA ASP A 277 12.45 -12.31 -11.52
C ASP A 277 12.14 -13.82 -11.49
N GLU A 278 12.09 -14.42 -10.29
CA GLU A 278 11.89 -15.87 -10.12
C GLU A 278 10.44 -16.32 -10.31
N PHE A 279 9.47 -15.47 -9.95
CA PHE A 279 8.04 -15.80 -10.03
C PHE A 279 7.34 -15.26 -11.27
N GLU A 280 7.99 -14.41 -12.08
CA GLU A 280 7.42 -13.89 -13.33
C GLU A 280 7.13 -15.01 -14.33
N PHE A 281 7.99 -16.03 -14.39
CA PHE A 281 7.88 -17.14 -15.36
C PHE A 281 7.78 -18.52 -14.70
N ASP A 282 7.45 -18.59 -13.41
CA ASP A 282 7.35 -19.88 -12.72
C ASP A 282 6.11 -20.66 -13.22
N PRO A 283 6.28 -21.87 -13.77
CA PRO A 283 5.19 -22.64 -14.35
C PRO A 283 4.23 -23.23 -13.31
N ASN A 284 4.59 -23.21 -12.02
CA ASN A 284 3.83 -23.81 -10.93
C ASN A 284 3.22 -22.77 -9.98
N LEU A 285 3.76 -21.54 -9.94
CA LEU A 285 3.31 -20.48 -9.04
C LEU A 285 3.44 -19.10 -9.69
N GLN A 286 2.31 -18.47 -10.00
CA GLN A 286 2.25 -17.10 -10.46
C GLN A 286 1.87 -16.17 -9.30
N LEU A 287 2.69 -15.14 -9.06
CA LEU A 287 2.43 -14.16 -8.01
C LEU A 287 1.93 -12.85 -8.61
N VAL A 288 0.86 -12.33 -8.01
CA VAL A 288 0.39 -10.95 -8.20
C VAL A 288 1.02 -10.12 -7.09
N PHE A 289 1.97 -9.25 -7.46
CA PHE A 289 2.68 -8.36 -6.56
C PHE A 289 1.86 -7.10 -6.30
N VAL A 290 1.48 -6.94 -5.03
CA VAL A 290 0.66 -5.82 -4.58
C VAL A 290 1.37 -5.10 -3.44
N THR A 291 1.29 -3.79 -3.40
CA THR A 291 1.65 -3.00 -2.23
C THR A 291 0.64 -1.89 -2.01
N SER A 292 0.77 -1.16 -0.91
CA SER A 292 0.01 0.05 -0.68
C SER A 292 0.91 1.17 -0.18
N LEU A 293 0.78 2.34 -0.79
CA LEU A 293 1.41 3.57 -0.35
C LEU A 293 0.40 4.47 0.33
N ARG A 294 0.92 5.27 1.25
CA ARG A 294 0.22 6.35 1.91
C ARG A 294 1.13 7.56 1.89
N HIS A 295 0.58 8.77 1.95
CA HIS A 295 1.38 9.99 2.01
C HIS A 295 2.47 9.85 3.10
N PRO A 296 3.77 10.05 2.78
CA PRO A 296 4.88 9.66 3.63
C PRO A 296 4.81 10.23 5.05
N ILE A 297 4.51 11.52 5.18
CA ILE A 297 4.39 12.20 6.48
C ILE A 297 3.15 11.70 7.26
N ASN A 298 2.01 11.46 6.59
CA ASN A 298 0.82 10.92 7.24
C ASN A 298 1.09 9.50 7.78
N ARG A 299 1.85 8.69 7.03
CA ARG A 299 2.32 7.37 7.46
C ARG A 299 3.25 7.48 8.67
N LEU A 300 4.25 8.37 8.62
CA LEU A 300 5.20 8.58 9.72
C LEU A 300 4.50 9.06 10.99
N MET A 301 3.59 10.03 10.89
CA MET A 301 2.76 10.50 12.00
C MET A 301 1.90 9.38 12.59
N SER A 302 1.33 8.53 11.73
CA SER A 302 0.57 7.37 12.18
C SER A 302 1.43 6.32 12.87
N ALA A 303 2.70 6.17 12.46
CA ALA A 303 3.66 5.30 13.13
C ALA A 303 4.05 5.86 14.50
N HIS A 304 4.34 7.16 14.61
CA HIS A 304 4.61 7.84 15.88
C HIS A 304 3.43 7.72 16.85
N LYS A 305 2.20 7.99 16.40
CA LYS A 305 1.03 7.87 17.27
C LYS A 305 0.81 6.46 17.78
N PHE A 306 1.06 5.46 16.94
CA PHE A 306 0.87 4.08 17.33
C PHE A 306 2.01 3.60 18.24
N TRP A 307 3.25 3.65 17.76
CA TRP A 307 4.42 3.10 18.45
C TRP A 307 5.00 4.03 19.50
N GLY A 308 4.98 5.33 19.26
CA GLY A 308 5.47 6.37 20.17
C GLY A 308 4.44 6.79 21.22
N ILE A 309 3.15 6.90 20.88
CA ILE A 309 2.15 7.45 21.81
C ILE A 309 1.25 6.39 22.46
N LEU A 310 0.61 5.53 21.67
CA LEU A 310 -0.40 4.58 22.18
C LEU A 310 0.20 3.49 23.08
N HIS A 311 1.42 3.04 22.77
CA HIS A 311 2.10 1.98 23.50
C HIS A 311 3.02 2.46 24.63
N ASN A 312 3.13 3.78 24.85
CA ASN A 312 3.92 4.35 25.95
C ASN A 312 3.01 4.90 27.06
N PRO A 313 3.46 4.83 28.33
CA PRO A 313 2.71 5.42 29.45
C PRO A 313 2.62 6.95 29.28
N ALA A 314 1.55 7.56 29.80
CA ALA A 314 1.23 8.97 29.56
C ALA A 314 2.37 9.94 29.88
N GLU A 315 3.14 9.67 30.94
CA GLU A 315 4.26 10.47 31.41
C GLU A 315 5.55 10.33 30.56
N LYS A 316 5.60 9.35 29.64
CA LYS A 316 6.80 9.02 28.85
C LYS A 316 6.57 9.08 27.34
N LYS A 317 5.52 9.78 26.90
CA LYS A 317 5.21 9.96 25.48
C LYS A 317 6.28 10.85 24.84
N PRO A 318 7.12 10.33 23.94
CA PRO A 318 8.11 11.14 23.23
C PRO A 318 7.40 12.06 22.23
N THR A 319 8.01 13.23 22.01
CA THR A 319 7.70 14.03 20.82
C THR A 319 8.12 13.26 19.55
N ILE A 320 7.68 13.70 18.37
CA ILE A 320 7.96 12.96 17.12
C ILE A 320 9.46 12.91 16.84
N GLU A 321 10.17 14.02 17.02
CA GLU A 321 11.60 14.11 16.79
C GLU A 321 12.41 13.21 17.75
N GLN A 322 12.00 13.13 19.02
CA GLN A 322 12.60 12.20 19.99
C GLN A 322 12.36 10.74 19.61
N TRP A 323 11.15 10.43 19.13
CA TRP A 323 10.80 9.08 18.72
C TRP A 323 11.57 8.65 17.47
N ILE A 324 11.66 9.52 16.46
CA ILE A 324 12.44 9.31 15.24
C ILE A 324 13.91 9.05 15.59
N THR A 325 14.54 9.91 16.39
CA THR A 325 15.94 9.73 16.83
C THR A 325 16.15 8.38 17.50
N ARG A 326 15.28 7.97 18.44
CA ARG A 326 15.41 6.68 19.13
C ARG A 326 15.28 5.49 18.18
N TYR A 327 14.36 5.54 17.23
CA TYR A 327 14.17 4.47 16.24
C TYR A 327 15.33 4.42 15.24
N ALA A 328 15.86 5.57 14.80
CA ALA A 328 17.02 5.66 13.94
C ALA A 328 18.26 4.98 14.55
N GLN A 329 18.51 5.22 15.84
CA GLN A 329 19.63 4.60 16.55
C GLN A 329 19.50 3.07 16.64
N ARG A 330 18.27 2.56 16.76
CA ARG A 330 18.01 1.11 16.71
C ARG A 330 18.21 0.57 15.31
N ALA A 331 17.71 1.29 14.30
CA ALA A 331 17.78 0.90 12.90
C ALA A 331 19.20 0.91 12.33
N LYS A 332 20.10 1.75 12.86
CA LYS A 332 21.52 1.81 12.45
C LYS A 332 22.25 0.45 12.55
N HIS A 333 21.83 -0.40 13.48
CA HIS A 333 22.40 -1.73 13.70
C HIS A 333 21.45 -2.85 13.26
N TRP A 334 20.39 -2.50 12.52
CA TRP A 334 19.41 -3.45 12.07
C TRP A 334 19.95 -4.30 10.91
N THR A 335 19.54 -5.56 10.87
CA THR A 335 19.88 -6.52 9.82
C THR A 335 18.64 -7.33 9.48
N ILE A 336 18.65 -8.02 8.33
CA ILE A 336 17.57 -8.96 7.98
C ILE A 336 17.41 -10.00 9.10
N MET A 337 16.17 -10.33 9.45
CA MET A 337 15.80 -11.22 10.56
C MET A 337 16.17 -10.69 11.96
N ASN A 338 16.47 -9.40 12.12
CA ASN A 338 16.76 -8.81 13.43
C ASN A 338 15.52 -8.87 14.36
N PRO A 339 15.65 -9.28 15.63
CA PRO A 339 14.53 -9.37 16.56
C PRO A 339 13.78 -8.05 16.76
N ASP A 340 14.45 -6.92 16.57
CA ASP A 340 13.84 -5.60 16.55
C ASP A 340 13.34 -5.22 15.15
N PHE A 341 12.38 -5.98 14.65
CA PHE A 341 11.78 -5.79 13.33
C PHE A 341 11.06 -4.44 13.15
N THR A 342 10.76 -3.74 14.25
CA THR A 342 10.11 -2.42 14.21
C THR A 342 11.08 -1.26 14.08
N ALA A 343 12.40 -1.49 14.17
CA ALA A 343 13.39 -0.41 14.25
C ALA A 343 13.29 0.60 13.10
N ASN A 344 12.93 0.14 11.90
CA ASN A 344 12.86 0.99 10.70
C ASN A 344 11.54 1.78 10.55
N VAL A 345 10.51 1.59 11.38
CA VAL A 345 9.20 2.25 11.12
C VAL A 345 9.21 3.78 11.26
N GLY A 346 10.21 4.34 11.97
CA GLY A 346 10.42 5.78 12.15
C GLY A 346 11.41 6.39 11.16
N ARG A 347 11.74 5.65 10.09
CA ARG A 347 12.71 6.05 9.10
C ARG A 347 12.12 7.00 8.04
N PHE A 348 12.93 7.98 7.66
CA PHE A 348 12.82 8.84 6.49
C PHE A 348 13.09 8.05 5.20
N ASP A 349 12.30 8.32 4.16
CA ASP A 349 12.37 7.60 2.88
C ASP A 349 12.25 6.07 3.07
N PHE A 350 11.34 5.66 3.94
CA PHE A 350 11.17 4.25 4.31
C PHE A 350 10.58 3.40 3.19
N ALA A 351 9.76 3.93 2.28
CA ALA A 351 9.35 3.19 1.09
C ALA A 351 10.55 2.95 0.17
N THR A 352 11.37 3.97 -0.05
CA THR A 352 12.61 3.86 -0.81
C THR A 352 13.53 2.80 -0.20
N TRP A 353 13.80 2.84 1.11
CA TRP A 353 14.55 1.78 1.80
C TRP A 353 13.94 0.39 1.62
N LYS A 354 12.60 0.29 1.73
CA LYS A 354 11.88 -0.98 1.63
C LYS A 354 12.05 -1.62 0.25
N PHE A 355 11.78 -0.84 -0.81
CA PHE A 355 11.79 -1.31 -2.20
C PHE A 355 13.17 -1.32 -2.84
N SER A 356 14.18 -0.71 -2.21
CA SER A 356 15.58 -0.85 -2.63
C SER A 356 16.24 -2.14 -2.13
N GLY A 357 15.50 -3.03 -1.47
CA GLY A 357 16.07 -4.21 -0.81
C GLY A 357 16.82 -3.87 0.48
N GLY A 358 16.52 -2.73 1.11
CA GLY A 358 17.10 -2.32 2.38
C GLY A 358 18.43 -1.60 2.27
N THR A 359 18.83 -1.21 1.05
CA THR A 359 20.15 -0.65 0.74
C THR A 359 20.28 0.84 1.04
N LEU A 360 19.18 1.59 1.18
CA LEU A 360 19.24 3.02 1.52
C LEU A 360 19.84 3.19 2.94
N PRO A 361 20.98 3.88 3.12
CA PRO A 361 21.62 4.04 4.41
C PRO A 361 20.82 4.97 5.32
N MET A 362 20.89 4.79 6.65
CA MET A 362 20.19 5.65 7.60
C MET A 362 20.77 7.08 7.52
N PRO A 363 19.98 8.11 7.17
CA PRO A 363 20.53 9.46 7.01
C PRO A 363 20.81 10.11 8.37
N GLU A 364 21.80 11.00 8.41
CA GLU A 364 22.19 11.73 9.63
C GLU A 364 21.07 12.62 10.16
N SER A 365 20.24 13.20 9.28
CA SER A 365 19.00 13.90 9.66
C SER A 365 18.06 13.03 10.50
N ASN A 366 18.00 11.73 10.25
CA ASN A 366 17.15 10.79 10.99
C ASN A 366 17.78 10.44 12.36
N LEU A 367 19.10 10.24 12.40
CA LEU A 367 19.86 9.98 13.63
C LEU A 367 19.83 11.18 14.58
N HIS A 368 19.74 12.39 14.03
CA HIS A 368 19.72 13.66 14.74
C HIS A 368 18.42 14.44 14.52
N ALA A 369 17.28 13.73 14.38
CA ALA A 369 15.97 14.34 14.11
C ALA A 369 15.59 15.45 15.10
N GLU A 370 15.93 15.31 16.39
CA GLU A 370 15.71 16.38 17.37
C GLU A 370 16.40 17.70 17.00
N ARG A 371 17.62 17.63 16.46
CA ARG A 371 18.37 18.79 16.01
C ARG A 371 17.86 19.27 14.65
N TYR A 372 17.58 18.35 13.74
CA TYR A 372 17.13 18.65 12.39
C TYR A 372 15.77 19.38 12.40
N LEU A 373 14.74 18.80 13.04
CA LEU A 373 13.37 19.32 13.04
C LEU A 373 13.18 20.59 13.86
N LYS A 374 14.08 20.87 14.81
CA LYS A 374 14.07 22.12 15.61
C LYS A 374 14.94 23.23 15.01
N SER A 375 15.69 22.93 13.96
CA SER A 375 16.58 23.92 13.35
C SER A 375 15.76 24.90 12.52
N PRO A 376 15.96 26.23 12.64
CA PRO A 376 15.26 27.20 11.81
C PRO A 376 15.66 27.11 10.33
N THR A 377 16.80 26.50 10.04
CA THR A 377 17.29 26.23 8.68
C THR A 377 17.86 24.81 8.62
N PRO A 378 17.69 24.06 7.52
CA PRO A 378 18.32 22.74 7.38
C PRO A 378 19.84 22.84 7.58
N ASP A 379 20.39 22.06 8.51
CA ASP A 379 21.84 21.96 8.69
C ASP A 379 22.43 21.17 7.51
N PRO A 380 23.30 21.77 6.68
CA PRO A 380 23.90 21.08 5.54
C PRO A 380 24.64 19.79 5.92
N ALA A 381 25.18 19.71 7.14
CA ALA A 381 25.87 18.51 7.63
C ALA A 381 24.92 17.34 7.93
N LEU A 382 23.61 17.59 8.04
CA LEU A 382 22.59 16.58 8.25
C LEU A 382 21.89 16.16 6.94
N LEU A 383 22.17 16.84 5.83
CA LEU A 383 21.64 16.47 4.53
C LEU A 383 22.35 15.23 4.00
N GLN A 384 21.59 14.29 3.46
CA GLN A 384 22.15 13.09 2.85
C GLN A 384 22.93 13.45 1.58
N ALA A 385 24.12 12.87 1.41
CA ALA A 385 24.92 13.06 0.21
C ALA A 385 24.21 12.49 -1.01
N LYS A 386 24.40 13.11 -2.18
CA LYS A 386 23.73 12.68 -3.42
C LYS A 386 24.07 11.23 -3.77
N GLU A 387 25.31 10.84 -3.53
CA GLU A 387 25.85 9.53 -3.85
C GLU A 387 25.18 8.40 -3.06
N ASP A 388 24.63 8.70 -1.87
CA ASP A 388 24.09 7.69 -0.96
C ASP A 388 22.67 7.23 -1.31
N TRP A 389 21.91 8.04 -2.06
CA TRP A 389 20.50 7.74 -2.35
C TRP A 389 20.21 7.34 -3.79
N LYS A 390 21.08 7.68 -4.76
CA LYS A 390 20.81 7.46 -6.19
C LYS A 390 20.54 5.99 -6.54
N GLU A 391 21.46 5.09 -6.21
CA GLU A 391 21.30 3.66 -6.51
C GLU A 391 20.11 3.02 -5.75
N PRO A 392 19.92 3.25 -4.43
CA PRO A 392 18.73 2.76 -3.74
C PRO A 392 17.41 3.29 -4.32
N PHE A 393 17.36 4.57 -4.68
CA PHE A 393 16.16 5.18 -5.24
C PHE A 393 15.84 4.64 -6.64
N GLU A 394 16.84 4.53 -7.51
CA GLU A 394 16.70 3.85 -8.81
C GLU A 394 16.16 2.43 -8.63
N THR A 395 16.74 1.67 -7.69
CA THR A 395 16.30 0.30 -7.39
C THR A 395 14.85 0.26 -6.93
N ALA A 396 14.43 1.20 -6.08
CA ALA A 396 13.05 1.32 -5.62
C ALA A 396 12.08 1.64 -6.78
N ILE A 397 12.45 2.54 -7.69
CA ILE A 397 11.66 2.87 -8.89
C ILE A 397 11.49 1.64 -9.78
N ARG A 398 12.59 0.94 -10.09
CA ARG A 398 12.58 -0.27 -10.93
C ARG A 398 11.70 -1.36 -10.31
N THR A 399 11.79 -1.50 -8.99
CA THR A 399 11.01 -2.46 -8.22
C THR A 399 9.52 -2.11 -8.28
N LEU A 400 9.13 -0.89 -7.91
CA LEU A 400 7.72 -0.46 -7.93
C LEU A 400 7.13 -0.49 -9.36
N SER A 401 7.92 -0.21 -10.39
CA SER A 401 7.47 -0.31 -11.80
C SER A 401 7.05 -1.72 -12.19
N LYS A 402 7.55 -2.74 -11.49
CA LYS A 402 7.24 -4.16 -11.70
C LYS A 402 6.11 -4.68 -10.79
N PHE A 403 5.50 -3.85 -9.94
CA PHE A 403 4.30 -4.27 -9.18
C PHE A 403 3.07 -4.28 -10.09
N ASP A 404 2.22 -5.29 -9.94
CA ASP A 404 0.94 -5.38 -10.65
C ASP A 404 -0.02 -4.28 -10.17
N LEU A 405 0.06 -3.95 -8.87
CA LEU A 405 -0.78 -2.93 -8.25
C LEU A 405 -0.08 -2.24 -7.07
N VAL A 406 -0.03 -0.91 -7.13
CA VAL A 406 0.34 -0.04 -6.01
C VAL A 406 -0.91 0.70 -5.55
N ILE A 407 -1.48 0.31 -4.41
CA ILE A 407 -2.72 0.90 -3.88
C ILE A 407 -2.40 2.22 -3.18
N ILE A 408 -2.97 3.33 -3.65
CA ILE A 408 -2.92 4.60 -2.94
C ILE A 408 -4.04 4.67 -1.92
N MET A 409 -3.71 4.60 -0.63
CA MET A 409 -4.71 4.48 0.43
C MET A 409 -5.64 5.70 0.50
N GLU A 410 -5.15 6.89 0.17
CA GLU A 410 -5.92 8.13 0.07
C GLU A 410 -6.96 8.10 -1.06
N GLU A 411 -6.70 7.36 -2.15
CA GLU A 411 -7.60 7.28 -3.31
C GLU A 411 -8.50 6.04 -3.31
N LEU A 412 -8.13 4.98 -2.59
CA LEU A 412 -8.83 3.69 -2.59
C LEU A 412 -10.36 3.80 -2.39
N SER A 413 -10.81 4.72 -1.52
CA SER A 413 -12.23 4.89 -1.22
C SER A 413 -13.02 5.53 -2.36
N LYS A 414 -12.38 6.40 -3.15
CA LYS A 414 -12.99 7.08 -4.30
C LYS A 414 -12.85 6.25 -5.57
N HIS A 415 -11.71 5.58 -5.71
CA HIS A 415 -11.29 4.89 -6.92
C HIS A 415 -10.93 3.42 -6.66
N PRO A 416 -11.84 2.55 -6.17
CA PRO A 416 -11.53 1.13 -5.90
C PRO A 416 -11.35 0.26 -7.15
N GLN A 417 -11.63 0.80 -8.34
CA GLN A 417 -11.68 0.06 -9.60
C GLN A 417 -10.36 -0.64 -9.95
N PRO A 418 -9.16 -0.06 -9.76
CA PRO A 418 -7.90 -0.76 -10.02
C PRO A 418 -7.72 -2.01 -9.14
N VAL A 419 -8.18 -1.97 -7.87
CA VAL A 419 -8.17 -3.16 -7.00
C VAL A 419 -9.13 -4.22 -7.53
N THR A 420 -10.32 -3.80 -8.00
CA THR A 420 -11.29 -4.71 -8.62
C THR A 420 -10.73 -5.34 -9.89
N LYS A 421 -10.07 -4.55 -10.75
CA LYS A 421 -9.48 -4.99 -12.03
C LYS A 421 -8.38 -6.03 -11.82
N ILE A 422 -7.49 -5.83 -10.85
CA ILE A 422 -6.34 -6.72 -10.62
C ILE A 422 -6.69 -7.90 -9.71
N LEU A 423 -7.45 -7.68 -8.63
CA LEU A 423 -7.71 -8.71 -7.60
C LEU A 423 -9.12 -9.32 -7.66
N GLY A 424 -10.04 -8.76 -8.45
CA GLY A 424 -11.44 -9.20 -8.50
C GLY A 424 -12.24 -8.89 -7.22
N TRP A 425 -11.68 -8.10 -6.30
CA TRP A 425 -12.31 -7.75 -5.02
C TRP A 425 -13.38 -6.67 -5.23
N LYS A 426 -14.54 -6.83 -4.57
CA LYS A 426 -15.74 -5.99 -4.77
C LYS A 426 -16.33 -5.45 -3.46
N ASP A 427 -16.04 -6.07 -2.32
CA ASP A 427 -16.47 -5.58 -1.01
C ASP A 427 -15.39 -4.65 -0.41
N PHE A 428 -15.66 -3.34 -0.52
CA PHE A 428 -14.82 -2.29 0.06
C PHE A 428 -15.40 -1.70 1.35
N SER A 429 -16.43 -2.30 1.94
CA SER A 429 -17.04 -1.83 3.19
C SER A 429 -16.05 -1.83 4.37
N GLN A 430 -14.99 -2.61 4.27
CA GLN A 430 -13.91 -2.71 5.26
C GLN A 430 -12.64 -1.94 4.85
N ALA A 431 -12.66 -1.19 3.75
CA ALA A 431 -11.48 -0.49 3.19
C ALA A 431 -10.98 0.68 4.05
N HIS A 432 -11.67 1.00 5.14
CA HIS A 432 -11.32 2.13 5.98
C HIS A 432 -9.85 2.06 6.41
N VAL A 433 -9.12 3.15 6.12
CA VAL A 433 -7.77 3.46 6.61
C VAL A 433 -7.84 3.75 8.11
N VAL A 434 -8.33 2.77 8.87
CA VAL A 434 -8.46 2.66 10.33
C VAL A 434 -9.32 3.79 10.96
N PRO A 435 -10.22 3.44 11.89
CA PRO A 435 -9.71 3.45 13.25
C PRO A 435 -10.23 2.24 14.04
N SER A 436 -9.40 1.21 14.22
CA SER A 436 -9.49 0.39 15.42
C SER A 436 -9.01 1.28 16.58
N GLY A 437 -9.91 2.07 17.15
CA GLY A 437 -9.65 2.93 18.32
C GLY A 437 -10.04 4.40 18.14
N LYS A 438 -9.63 5.24 19.10
CA LYS A 438 -9.85 6.71 19.10
C LYS A 438 -8.87 7.50 18.19
N VAL A 439 -8.02 6.81 17.42
CA VAL A 439 -6.98 7.45 16.60
C VAL A 439 -7.55 7.70 15.22
N MET A 440 -7.98 8.94 14.97
CA MET A 440 -8.52 9.38 13.68
C MET A 440 -7.42 9.42 12.61
N ASN A 441 -7.80 9.20 11.35
CA ASN A 441 -6.94 9.43 10.18
C ASN A 441 -6.67 10.93 10.10
N ASN A 442 -5.52 11.37 10.61
CA ASN A 442 -5.20 12.78 10.69
C ASN A 442 -4.22 13.13 9.58
N LYS A 443 -4.49 14.25 8.92
CA LYS A 443 -3.55 14.88 7.98
C LYS A 443 -2.44 15.51 8.81
N ALA A 444 -1.19 15.15 8.54
CA ALA A 444 -0.04 15.67 9.27
C ALA A 444 0.03 17.20 9.24
N SER A 445 -0.36 17.82 8.12
CA SER A 445 -0.46 19.27 7.95
C SER A 445 -1.44 19.96 8.90
N SER A 446 -2.35 19.22 9.55
CA SER A 446 -3.26 19.77 10.57
C SER A 446 -2.74 19.65 12.00
N GLU A 447 -1.59 19.00 12.20
CA GLU A 447 -1.04 18.71 13.54
C GLU A 447 0.38 19.22 13.75
N LEU A 448 1.14 19.32 12.67
CA LEU A 448 2.50 19.83 12.68
C LEU A 448 2.47 21.32 12.37
N ASP A 449 3.43 22.06 12.91
CA ASP A 449 3.68 23.41 12.40
C ASP A 449 4.21 23.35 10.96
N SER A 450 4.01 24.41 10.19
CA SER A 450 4.38 24.46 8.77
C SER A 450 5.87 24.16 8.56
N HIS A 451 6.73 24.67 9.45
CA HIS A 451 8.17 24.50 9.34
C HIS A 451 8.59 23.05 9.59
N GLU A 452 8.05 22.41 10.63
CA GLU A 452 8.25 20.99 10.90
C GLU A 452 7.71 20.12 9.76
N TYR A 453 6.55 20.46 9.20
CA TYR A 453 5.99 19.78 8.03
C TYR A 453 6.93 19.86 6.83
N ASP A 454 7.44 21.05 6.50
CA ASP A 454 8.35 21.27 5.37
C ASP A 454 9.67 20.51 5.55
N LEU A 455 10.23 20.49 6.77
CA LEU A 455 11.43 19.70 7.07
C LEU A 455 11.17 18.19 6.95
N LEU A 456 10.02 17.70 7.41
CA LEU A 456 9.64 16.30 7.23
C LEU A 456 9.38 15.96 5.77
N TRP A 457 8.84 16.90 4.99
CA TRP A 457 8.70 16.75 3.55
C TRP A 457 10.06 16.61 2.90
N GLN A 458 10.97 17.54 3.17
CA GLN A 458 12.34 17.52 2.63
C GLN A 458 13.06 16.22 2.99
N ALA A 459 12.94 15.78 4.22
CA ALA A 459 13.54 14.53 4.69
C ALA A 459 12.89 13.27 4.08
N ASN A 460 11.71 13.36 3.48
CA ASN A 460 11.02 12.25 2.82
C ASN A 460 10.82 12.51 1.31
N ALA A 461 11.66 13.34 0.70
CA ALA A 461 11.47 13.78 -0.68
C ALA A 461 11.44 12.61 -1.68
N LEU A 462 12.22 11.55 -1.46
CA LEU A 462 12.23 10.38 -2.33
C LEU A 462 10.90 9.62 -2.22
N ASP A 463 10.43 9.38 -0.99
CA ASP A 463 9.13 8.77 -0.75
C ASP A 463 7.97 9.65 -1.27
N MET A 464 8.11 10.99 -1.29
CA MET A 464 7.13 11.89 -1.91
C MET A 464 7.05 11.66 -3.41
N ILE A 465 8.20 11.59 -4.10
CA ILE A 465 8.24 11.28 -5.54
C ILE A 465 7.58 9.91 -5.79
N LEU A 466 7.95 8.86 -5.04
CA LEU A 466 7.35 7.53 -5.21
C LEU A 466 5.83 7.55 -4.99
N TYR A 467 5.35 8.28 -3.98
CA TYR A 467 3.93 8.41 -3.67
C TYR A 467 3.16 9.10 -4.79
N TYR A 468 3.59 10.30 -5.21
CA TYR A 468 2.91 11.07 -6.25
C TYR A 468 2.98 10.40 -7.62
N TRP A 469 4.14 9.84 -7.97
CA TRP A 469 4.28 9.03 -9.19
C TRP A 469 3.35 7.81 -9.16
N SER A 470 3.34 7.03 -8.06
CA SER A 470 2.47 5.86 -7.97
C SER A 470 0.98 6.23 -8.03
N MET A 471 0.60 7.39 -7.49
CA MET A 471 -0.76 7.94 -7.63
C MET A 471 -1.08 8.30 -9.08
N ALA A 472 -0.14 8.94 -9.78
CA ALA A 472 -0.29 9.23 -11.20
C ALA A 472 -0.49 7.95 -12.01
N VAL A 473 0.33 6.92 -11.77
CA VAL A 473 0.20 5.61 -12.41
C VAL A 473 -1.15 4.96 -12.11
N TYR A 474 -1.57 4.98 -10.83
CA TYR A 474 -2.84 4.40 -10.38
C TYR A 474 -4.05 5.02 -11.09
N LEU A 475 -4.10 6.35 -11.14
CA LEU A 475 -5.20 7.10 -11.74
C LEU A 475 -5.13 7.11 -13.27
N THR A 476 -3.94 7.17 -13.85
CA THR A 476 -3.77 7.07 -15.31
C THR A 476 -4.28 5.73 -15.82
N ARG A 477 -3.92 4.62 -15.14
CA ARG A 477 -4.45 3.29 -15.50
C ARG A 477 -5.96 3.16 -15.35
N LEU A 478 -6.59 4.03 -14.57
CA LEU A 478 -8.05 4.08 -14.40
C LEU A 478 -8.73 4.96 -15.46
N HIS A 479 -8.18 6.14 -15.72
CA HIS A 479 -8.86 7.19 -16.49
C HIS A 479 -8.37 7.33 -17.93
N CYS A 480 -7.22 6.75 -18.26
CA CYS A 480 -6.57 6.86 -19.57
C CYS A 480 -6.41 5.49 -20.23
N ALA A 481 -7.49 4.71 -20.32
CA ALA A 481 -7.45 3.38 -20.95
C ALA A 481 -6.89 3.43 -22.39
N ASP A 482 -7.17 4.51 -23.13
CA ASP A 482 -6.76 4.69 -24.52
C ASP A 482 -5.26 5.00 -24.70
N LEU A 483 -4.56 5.39 -23.63
CA LEU A 483 -3.09 5.56 -23.66
C LEU A 483 -2.35 4.25 -23.45
N LEU A 484 -3.03 3.26 -22.87
CA LEU A 484 -2.46 1.95 -22.69
C LEU A 484 -2.61 1.24 -24.03
N PRO A 485 -1.52 0.70 -24.63
CA PRO A 485 -1.68 -0.15 -25.79
C PRO A 485 -2.73 -1.19 -25.43
N ALA A 486 -3.79 -1.28 -26.24
CA ALA A 486 -4.87 -2.22 -26.01
C ALA A 486 -4.25 -3.61 -25.82
N ASP A 487 -4.11 -4.03 -24.57
CA ASP A 487 -3.74 -5.39 -24.24
C ASP A 487 -4.88 -6.22 -24.79
N ASP A 488 -4.52 -7.13 -25.70
CA ASP A 488 -5.37 -8.05 -26.40
C ASP A 488 -6.58 -8.46 -25.53
N THR A 489 -7.72 -7.79 -25.76
CA THR A 489 -9.05 -8.26 -25.35
C THR A 489 -9.43 -9.57 -26.06
N ALA A 490 -8.46 -10.30 -26.60
CA ALA A 490 -8.56 -11.60 -27.24
C ALA A 490 -8.13 -12.76 -26.31
N ILE A 491 -7.99 -12.54 -25.00
CA ILE A 491 -8.01 -13.63 -24.02
C ILE A 491 -9.05 -13.35 -22.94
N ILE A 492 -10.31 -13.71 -23.24
CA ILE A 492 -11.16 -14.63 -22.45
C ILE A 492 -12.36 -15.05 -23.29
#